data_AF-A0A4P9YSG7-F1
#
_entry.id   AF-A0A4P9YSG7-F1
#
_cell.length_a   1.000
_cell.length_b   1.000
_cell.length_c   1.000
_cell.angle_alpha   90.00
_cell.angle_beta   90.00
_cell.angle_gamma   90.00
#
_symmetry.space_group_name_H-M   'P 1'
#
loop_
_entity.id
_entity.type
_entity.pdbx_description
1 polymer ?
#
loop_
_entity_poly.entity_id
_entity_poly.type
_entity_poly.pdbx_seq_one_letter_code
_entity_poly.pdbx_strand_id
1 'polypeptide(L)'
;MSIISGQASGLDSEYDPLEDAWDDWSEEATEPIKCLFCADTYTSAALLFAHCASTHGFDFVQLRKTYKWDFYQSIRTINYIRRRVIDEPALCETTTFELTPETIAAYLQDDQYLAPAIEEDALLY
;
A
#
# COMPACT_ATOMS: atom_id res chain seq x y z
N MET A 1 -57.20 -15.17 -4.43
CA MET A 1 -56.53 -14.13 -3.61
C MET A 1 -55.04 -14.40 -3.66
N SER A 2 -54.29 -13.50 -4.28
CA SER A 2 -52.85 -13.66 -4.53
C SER A 2 -52.05 -13.50 -3.23
N ILE A 3 -51.10 -14.40 -3.00
CA ILE A 3 -50.04 -14.24 -2.00
C ILE A 3 -48.76 -13.80 -2.72
N ILE A 4 -48.44 -12.52 -2.59
CA ILE A 4 -47.10 -11.95 -2.74
C ILE A 4 -46.87 -11.21 -1.41
N SER A 5 -45.73 -11.27 -0.74
CA SER A 5 -44.38 -11.18 -1.28
C SER A 5 -43.41 -11.87 -0.33
N GLY A 6 -42.43 -12.57 -0.90
CA GLY A 6 -41.18 -12.83 -0.21
C GLY A 6 -40.35 -11.55 -0.14
N GLN A 7 -39.72 -11.32 1.00
CA GLN A 7 -38.54 -10.46 1.08
C GLN A 7 -37.40 -11.34 1.60
N ALA A 8 -36.58 -11.82 0.67
CA ALA A 8 -35.22 -12.18 0.95
C ALA A 8 -34.44 -10.85 1.03
N SER A 9 -34.19 -10.35 2.23
CA SER A 9 -33.16 -9.35 2.45
C SER A 9 -31.82 -10.08 2.45
N GLY A 10 -31.26 -10.26 1.26
CA GLY A 10 -29.87 -10.62 1.09
C GLY A 10 -29.02 -9.47 1.59
N LEU A 11 -28.35 -9.67 2.72
CA LEU A 11 -27.17 -8.90 3.09
C LEU A 11 -26.07 -9.37 2.13
N ASP A 12 -26.00 -8.73 0.97
CA ASP A 12 -24.80 -8.74 0.16
C ASP A 12 -23.86 -7.74 0.83
N SER A 13 -23.14 -8.19 1.88
CA SER A 13 -21.92 -7.51 2.25
C SER A 13 -21.00 -7.69 1.05
N GLU A 14 -20.85 -6.66 0.22
CA GLU A 14 -19.78 -6.62 -0.77
C GLU A 14 -18.49 -6.87 0.01
N TYR A 15 -18.00 -8.12 -0.05
CA TYR A 15 -16.70 -8.50 0.48
C TYR A 15 -15.71 -7.69 -0.36
N ASP A 16 -15.23 -6.58 0.21
CA ASP A 16 -14.18 -5.80 -0.39
C ASP A 16 -12.85 -6.42 0.11
N PRO A 17 -12.21 -7.32 -0.66
CA PRO A 17 -10.91 -7.86 -0.28
C PRO A 17 -9.85 -6.77 -0.09
N LEU A 18 -10.14 -5.52 -0.44
CA LEU A 18 -9.30 -4.36 -0.14
C LEU A 18 -9.30 -3.98 1.34
N GLU A 19 -10.43 -4.10 2.06
CA GLU A 19 -10.47 -3.83 3.52
C GLU A 19 -9.73 -4.90 4.32
N ASP A 20 -9.85 -6.16 3.93
CA ASP A 20 -9.19 -7.30 4.58
C ASP A 20 -7.65 -7.13 4.58
N ALA A 21 -7.08 -6.65 3.46
CA ALA A 21 -5.64 -6.38 3.35
C ALA A 21 -5.17 -5.15 4.17
N TRP A 22 -6.07 -4.32 4.72
CA TRP A 22 -5.71 -3.27 5.69
C TRP A 22 -5.69 -3.79 7.13
N ASP A 23 -6.45 -4.83 7.43
CA ASP A 23 -6.54 -5.40 8.78
C ASP A 23 -5.17 -5.97 9.19
N ASP A 24 -4.52 -6.69 8.27
CA ASP A 24 -3.17 -7.26 8.43
C ASP A 24 -2.08 -6.20 8.70
N TRP A 25 -2.26 -4.98 8.17
CA TRP A 25 -1.33 -3.86 8.37
C TRP A 25 -1.61 -3.01 9.62
N SER A 26 -2.68 -3.33 10.32
CA SER A 26 -3.06 -2.68 11.57
C SER A 26 -2.47 -3.38 12.80
N GLU A 27 -1.94 -4.60 12.63
CA GLU A 27 -1.28 -5.35 13.69
C GLU A 27 0.17 -4.89 13.95
N GLU A 28 0.67 -5.18 15.16
CA GLU A 28 2.08 -4.98 15.46
C GLU A 28 2.91 -6.07 14.77
N ALA A 29 3.85 -5.65 13.94
CA ALA A 29 4.78 -6.54 13.28
C ALA A 29 5.76 -7.14 14.27
N THR A 30 6.02 -8.43 14.11
CA THR A 30 7.03 -9.15 14.90
C THR A 30 8.46 -8.71 14.54
N GLU A 31 8.66 -8.24 13.31
CA GLU A 31 9.92 -7.72 12.80
C GLU A 31 9.81 -6.21 12.47
N PRO A 32 10.90 -5.44 12.62
CA PRO A 32 10.89 -4.01 12.35
C PRO A 32 10.67 -3.73 10.86
N ILE A 33 9.64 -2.95 10.55
CA ILE A 33 9.30 -2.57 9.19
C ILE A 33 10.08 -1.32 8.78
N LYS A 34 10.86 -1.41 7.69
CA LYS A 34 11.66 -0.28 7.15
C LYS A 34 10.78 0.70 6.37
N CYS A 35 10.98 2.00 6.59
CA CYS A 35 10.40 3.07 5.78
C CYS A 35 10.61 2.84 4.27
N LEU A 36 9.71 3.39 3.46
CA LEU A 36 9.83 3.31 1.99
C LEU A 36 11.00 4.15 1.45
N PHE A 37 11.42 5.19 2.18
CA PHE A 37 12.37 6.21 1.71
C PHE A 37 13.67 6.26 2.52
N CYS A 38 13.58 6.19 3.84
CA CYS A 38 14.72 6.42 4.73
C CYS A 38 15.08 5.17 5.55
N ALA A 39 16.05 5.29 6.44
CA ALA A 39 16.55 4.19 7.26
C ALA A 39 15.70 3.90 8.51
N ASP A 40 14.66 4.70 8.77
CA ASP A 40 13.80 4.55 9.95
C ASP A 40 12.98 3.26 9.89
N THR A 41 12.68 2.70 11.06
CA THR A 41 11.90 1.48 11.22
C THR A 41 10.72 1.65 12.17
N TYR A 42 9.68 0.84 11.97
CA TYR A 42 8.41 0.93 12.68
C TYR A 42 7.89 -0.43 13.10
N THR A 43 7.07 -0.45 14.14
CA THR A 43 6.41 -1.67 14.64
C THR A 43 5.08 -1.95 13.97
N SER A 44 4.57 -1.07 13.10
CA SER A 44 3.37 -1.33 12.31
C SER A 44 3.38 -0.56 10.99
N ALA A 45 2.67 -1.08 9.99
CA ALA A 45 2.50 -0.42 8.70
C ALA A 45 1.81 0.94 8.84
N ALA A 46 0.83 1.06 9.74
CA ALA A 46 0.16 2.32 10.02
C ALA A 46 1.13 3.43 10.46
N LEU A 47 2.08 3.12 11.35
CA LEU A 47 3.10 4.08 11.80
C LEU A 47 4.07 4.45 10.68
N LEU A 48 4.49 3.46 9.88
CA LEU A 48 5.34 3.69 8.71
C LEU A 48 4.67 4.61 7.69
N PHE A 49 3.41 4.36 7.34
CA PHE A 49 2.71 5.18 6.35
C PHE A 49 2.41 6.59 6.87
N ALA A 50 2.12 6.74 8.18
CA ALA A 50 2.01 8.05 8.81
C ALA A 50 3.33 8.83 8.74
N HIS A 51 4.47 8.17 8.93
CA HIS A 51 5.77 8.78 8.74
C HIS A 51 6.01 9.17 7.27
N CYS A 52 5.70 8.29 6.31
CA CYS A 52 5.84 8.59 4.88
C CYS A 52 5.03 9.84 4.48
N ALA A 53 3.81 9.99 5.00
CA ALA A 53 2.97 11.15 4.73
C ALA A 53 3.53 12.45 5.34
N SER A 54 3.98 12.39 6.60
CA SER A 54 4.42 13.58 7.34
C SER A 54 5.85 14.03 7.01
N THR A 55 6.75 13.08 6.72
CA THR A 55 8.18 13.35 6.53
C THR A 55 8.55 13.43 5.05
N HIS A 56 7.98 12.55 4.22
CA HIS A 56 8.31 12.45 2.80
C HIS A 56 7.24 13.06 1.88
N GLY A 57 6.13 13.55 2.45
CA GLY A 57 5.01 14.08 1.69
C GLY A 57 4.31 13.03 0.84
N PHE A 58 4.45 11.75 1.18
CA PHE A 58 3.89 10.62 0.43
C PHE A 58 2.81 9.90 1.23
N ASP A 59 1.55 10.21 0.91
CA ASP A 59 0.40 9.56 1.53
C ASP A 59 -0.03 8.31 0.73
N PHE A 60 0.61 7.19 1.06
CA PHE A 60 0.31 5.89 0.46
C PHE A 60 -1.16 5.47 0.66
N VAL A 61 -1.71 5.72 1.85
CA VAL A 61 -3.07 5.32 2.23
C VAL A 61 -4.08 6.06 1.36
N GLN A 62 -3.90 7.37 1.19
CA GLN A 62 -4.75 8.19 0.34
C GLN A 62 -4.60 7.80 -1.13
N LEU A 63 -3.38 7.52 -1.60
CA LEU A 63 -3.13 7.14 -2.98
C LEU A 63 -3.81 5.80 -3.32
N ARG A 64 -3.64 4.78 -2.47
CA ARG A 64 -4.31 3.48 -2.59
C ARG A 64 -5.82 3.63 -2.66
N LYS A 65 -6.43 4.45 -1.78
CA LYS A 65 -7.88 4.74 -1.80
C LYS A 65 -8.32 5.44 -3.09
N THR A 66 -7.52 6.38 -3.57
CA THR A 66 -7.82 7.18 -4.77
C THR A 66 -7.84 6.31 -6.03
N TYR A 67 -6.85 5.41 -6.17
CA TYR A 67 -6.72 4.53 -7.33
C TYR A 67 -7.41 3.17 -7.14
N LYS A 68 -8.01 2.92 -5.96
CA LYS A 68 -8.62 1.64 -5.56
C LYS A 68 -7.67 0.46 -5.76
N TRP A 69 -6.43 0.61 -5.29
CA TRP A 69 -5.41 -0.40 -5.50
C TRP A 69 -5.67 -1.66 -4.70
N ASP A 70 -5.60 -2.79 -5.41
CA ASP A 70 -5.56 -4.12 -4.82
C ASP A 70 -4.23 -4.41 -4.12
N PHE A 71 -4.15 -5.60 -3.52
CA PHE A 71 -2.95 -6.06 -2.81
C PHE A 71 -1.71 -6.02 -3.72
N TYR A 72 -1.78 -6.57 -4.93
CA TYR A 72 -0.63 -6.63 -5.83
C TYR A 72 -0.21 -5.26 -6.33
N GLN A 73 -1.15 -4.37 -6.62
CA GLN A 73 -0.88 -2.98 -6.99
C GLN A 73 -0.23 -2.20 -5.84
N SER A 74 -0.60 -2.52 -4.60
CA SER A 74 0.02 -2.00 -3.38
C SER A 74 1.47 -2.48 -3.26
N ILE A 75 1.72 -3.78 -3.43
CA ILE A 75 3.08 -4.38 -3.45
C ILE A 75 3.95 -3.72 -4.53
N ARG A 76 3.44 -3.57 -5.76
CA ARG A 76 4.17 -2.93 -6.85
C ARG A 76 4.57 -1.50 -6.52
N THR A 77 3.67 -0.74 -5.91
CA THR A 77 3.96 0.65 -5.54
C THR A 77 5.04 0.72 -4.46
N ILE A 78 4.95 -0.12 -3.42
CA ILE A 78 5.95 -0.20 -2.36
C ILE A 78 7.34 -0.53 -2.94
N ASN A 79 7.42 -1.57 -3.77
CA ASN A 79 8.67 -1.99 -4.39
C ASN A 79 9.21 -0.96 -5.38
N TYR A 80 8.34 -0.30 -6.14
CA TYR A 80 8.72 0.79 -7.03
C TYR A 80 9.43 1.91 -6.28
N ILE A 81 8.86 2.38 -5.17
CA ILE A 81 9.43 3.47 -4.37
C ILE A 81 10.76 3.05 -3.75
N ARG A 82 10.84 1.87 -3.14
CA ARG A 82 12.08 1.36 -2.57
C ARG A 82 13.18 1.23 -3.62
N ARG A 83 12.84 0.77 -4.83
CA ARG A 83 13.80 0.69 -5.93
C ARG A 83 14.27 2.05 -6.40
N ARG A 84 13.35 3.03 -6.51
CA ARG A 84 13.69 4.42 -6.81
C ARG A 84 14.69 4.99 -5.81
N VAL A 85 14.53 4.71 -4.52
CA VAL A 85 15.45 5.16 -3.46
C VAL A 85 16.81 4.46 -3.54
N ILE A 86 16.85 3.17 -3.89
CA ILE A 86 18.10 2.43 -4.13
C ILE A 86 18.87 3.05 -5.30
N ASP A 87 18.17 3.36 -6.40
CA ASP A 87 18.77 3.92 -7.61
C ASP A 87 19.14 5.41 -7.43
N GLU A 88 18.38 6.15 -6.62
CA GLU A 88 18.59 7.57 -6.29
C GLU A 88 18.55 7.80 -4.77
N PRO A 89 19.68 7.57 -4.07
CA PRO A 89 19.74 7.70 -2.61
C PRO A 89 19.36 9.08 -2.08
N ALA A 90 19.44 10.14 -2.89
CA ALA A 90 19.01 11.48 -2.50
C ALA A 90 17.51 11.56 -2.15
N LEU A 91 16.70 10.60 -2.61
CA LEU A 91 15.28 10.53 -2.24
C LEU A 91 15.06 10.20 -0.76
N CYS A 92 16.07 9.71 -0.03
CA CYS A 92 15.91 9.40 1.40
C CYS A 92 15.66 10.64 2.27
N GLU A 93 16.11 11.81 1.81
CA GLU A 93 15.92 13.11 2.48
C GLU A 93 14.77 13.92 1.87
N THR A 94 14.00 13.33 0.94
CA THR A 94 12.91 14.07 0.28
C THR A 94 11.80 14.42 1.26
N THR A 95 11.26 15.63 1.14
CA THR A 95 10.08 16.09 1.90
C THR A 95 8.82 16.14 1.05
N THR A 96 8.96 15.93 -0.27
CA THR A 96 7.86 15.92 -1.23
C THR A 96 8.14 14.83 -2.27
N PHE A 97 7.21 13.91 -2.44
CA PHE A 97 7.32 12.86 -3.45
C PHE A 97 5.99 12.69 -4.16
N GLU A 98 6.00 12.88 -5.48
CA GLU A 98 4.80 12.81 -6.30
C GLU A 98 4.94 11.71 -7.36
N LEU A 99 3.85 10.99 -7.60
CA LEU A 99 3.74 10.01 -8.67
C LEU A 99 2.75 10.53 -9.70
N THR A 100 3.21 10.64 -10.95
CA THR A 100 2.33 11.02 -12.06
C THR A 100 1.44 9.84 -12.46
N PRO A 101 0.23 10.06 -12.98
CA PRO A 101 -0.62 8.98 -13.49
C PRO A 101 0.08 8.12 -14.55
N GLU A 102 0.94 8.73 -15.38
CA GLU A 102 1.73 8.02 -16.39
C GLU A 102 2.76 7.08 -15.75
N THR A 103 3.46 7.56 -14.71
CA THR A 103 4.40 6.74 -13.93
C THR A 103 3.68 5.58 -13.25
N ILE A 104 2.53 5.85 -12.64
CA ILE A 104 1.68 4.85 -11.97
C ILE A 104 1.27 3.76 -12.96
N ALA A 105 0.73 4.14 -14.11
CA ALA A 105 0.32 3.20 -15.14
C ALA A 105 1.48 2.32 -15.64
N ALA A 106 2.68 2.88 -15.73
CA ALA A 106 3.87 2.17 -16.19
C ALA A 106 4.32 1.08 -15.20
N TYR A 107 4.54 1.42 -13.93
CA TYR A 107 5.08 0.43 -12.97
C TYR A 107 4.02 -0.61 -12.55
N LEU A 108 2.72 -0.28 -12.58
CA LEU A 108 1.68 -1.23 -12.20
C LEU A 108 1.55 -2.42 -13.17
N GLN A 109 2.03 -2.29 -14.40
CA GLN A 109 2.03 -3.37 -15.40
C GLN A 109 3.33 -4.18 -15.42
N ASP A 110 4.35 -3.73 -14.68
CA ASP A 110 5.68 -4.33 -14.73
C ASP A 110 5.90 -5.30 -13.56
N ASP A 111 5.96 -6.59 -13.89
CA ASP A 111 6.09 -7.69 -12.93
C ASP A 111 7.39 -7.67 -12.15
N GLN A 112 8.40 -6.90 -12.58
CA GLN A 112 9.61 -6.72 -11.79
C GLN A 112 9.31 -6.11 -10.40
N TYR A 113 8.21 -5.36 -10.25
CA TYR A 113 7.81 -4.76 -8.98
C TYR A 113 6.93 -5.67 -8.11
N LEU A 114 6.58 -6.88 -8.57
CA LEU A 114 6.02 -7.90 -7.68
C LEU A 114 7.10 -8.54 -6.81
N ALA A 115 8.35 -8.54 -7.26
CA ALA A 115 9.46 -9.04 -6.46
C ALA A 115 9.86 -8.02 -5.39
N PRO A 116 10.14 -8.45 -4.13
CA PRO A 116 10.62 -7.57 -3.08
C PRO A 116 11.86 -6.77 -3.51
N ALA A 117 11.82 -5.46 -3.31
CA ALA A 117 12.94 -4.58 -3.65
C ALA A 117 14.14 -4.75 -2.68
N ILE A 118 13.87 -5.23 -1.46
CA ILE A 118 14.85 -5.49 -0.40
C ILE A 118 14.66 -6.91 0.15
N GLU A 119 15.73 -7.47 0.71
CA GLU A 119 15.68 -8.76 1.41
C GLU A 119 14.92 -8.64 2.74
N GLU A 120 14.16 -9.69 3.08
CA GLU A 120 13.43 -9.83 4.36
C GLU A 120 12.52 -8.63 4.63
N ASP A 121 11.67 -8.32 3.65
CA ASP A 121 10.80 -7.16 3.68
C ASP A 121 9.54 -7.38 4.56
N ALA A 122 9.68 -7.15 5.86
CA ALA A 122 8.60 -7.33 6.84
C ALA A 122 7.29 -6.56 6.54
N LEU A 123 7.27 -5.61 5.59
CA LEU A 123 6.03 -4.97 5.16
C LEU A 123 5.18 -5.84 4.22
N LEU A 124 5.82 -6.78 3.51
CA LEU A 124 5.23 -7.56 2.42
C LEU A 124 4.94 -9.02 2.81
N TYR A 125 5.15 -9.39 4.08
CA TYR A 125 5.00 -10.75 4.60
C TYR A 125 4.05 -10.81 5.78
#